data_AF-A0A8S4QR13-F1
#
_entry.id   AF-A0A8S4QR13-F1
#
_cell.length_a   1.000
_cell.length_b   1.000
_cell.length_c   1.000
_cell.angle_alpha   90.00
_cell.angle_beta   90.00
_cell.angle_gamma   90.00
#
_symmetry.space_group_name_H-M   'P 1'
#
loop_
_entity.id
_entity.type
_entity.pdbx_description
1 polymer ?
#
loop_
_entity_poly.entity_id
_entity_poly.type
_entity_poly.pdbx_seq_one_letter_code
_entity_poly.pdbx_strand_id
1 'polypeptide(L)'
;MVEKTDLLTYAADGIGLSATPTSLNAMPLIWYRNEQQEYQKYVKSLESLLSKRRKREVDNFPDLGPCGEAPFGYGNSPCVIIRINKQLKWSAKPLNANSSRMDIPMNVRHWLKLEKQRLWLHCDGYHSYDKEHIGKIKYYPDPPGFDPNSFPLDKNSHSPLIAVQISEFTLGVSLAVQCKLYYEGGSSTKEFLLYVTPKRK
;
A
#
# COMPACT_ATOMS: atom_id res chain seq x y z
N MET A 1 -14.43 17.02 -28.80
CA MET A 1 -13.59 15.83 -28.62
C MET A 1 -12.67 16.14 -27.46
N VAL A 2 -12.88 15.50 -26.32
CA VAL A 2 -11.98 15.66 -25.16
C VAL A 2 -10.69 14.94 -25.51
N GLU A 3 -9.57 15.65 -25.58
CA GLU A 3 -8.29 15.00 -25.86
C GLU A 3 -7.97 14.03 -24.71
N LYS A 4 -7.49 12.83 -25.06
CA LYS A 4 -7.00 11.84 -24.08
C LYS A 4 -5.90 12.38 -23.16
N THR A 5 -5.29 13.50 -23.53
CA THR A 5 -4.30 14.27 -22.78
C THR A 5 -4.88 14.98 -21.56
N ASP A 6 -6.15 15.40 -21.59
CA ASP A 6 -6.79 16.15 -20.50
C ASP A 6 -7.34 15.28 -19.37
N LEU A 7 -7.55 13.98 -19.62
CA LEU A 7 -7.86 12.98 -18.58
C LEU A 7 -6.66 12.64 -17.70
N LEU A 8 -5.45 13.07 -18.08
CA LEU A 8 -4.20 12.81 -17.35
C LEU A 8 -3.66 14.05 -16.61
N THR A 9 -4.29 15.22 -16.76
CA THR A 9 -3.75 16.49 -16.25
C THR A 9 -4.58 17.17 -15.17
N TYR A 10 -5.79 16.72 -14.86
CA TYR A 10 -6.51 17.20 -13.69
C TYR A 10 -7.30 16.10 -13.01
N ALA A 11 -6.79 15.63 -11.89
CA ALA A 11 -7.63 15.07 -10.85
C ALA A 11 -7.48 15.97 -9.63
N ALA A 12 -8.61 16.54 -9.19
CA ALA A 12 -8.77 17.06 -7.84
C ALA A 12 -8.48 15.96 -6.78
N ASP A 13 -8.46 14.71 -7.22
CA ASP A 13 -8.05 13.52 -6.47
C ASP A 13 -6.58 13.22 -6.77
N GLY A 14 -5.72 13.09 -5.75
CA GLY A 14 -4.29 12.87 -5.92
C GLY A 14 -3.89 11.65 -6.79
N ILE A 15 -2.58 11.41 -6.94
CA ILE A 15 -2.04 10.27 -7.70
C ILE A 15 -2.71 8.93 -7.33
N GLY A 16 -3.11 8.15 -8.32
CA GLY A 16 -3.74 6.85 -8.08
C GLY A 16 -2.77 5.87 -7.39
N LEU A 17 -3.30 5.05 -6.49
CA LEU A 17 -2.55 4.00 -5.79
C LEU A 17 -3.14 2.62 -6.12
N SER A 18 -2.27 1.62 -6.24
CA SER A 18 -2.65 0.21 -6.36
C SER A 18 -2.32 -0.52 -5.07
N ALA A 19 -3.22 -1.42 -4.65
CA ALA A 19 -2.99 -2.37 -3.57
C ALA A 19 -3.18 -3.80 -4.13
N THR A 20 -2.26 -4.70 -3.82
CA THR A 20 -2.27 -6.10 -4.27
C THR A 20 -2.19 -7.01 -3.04
N PRO A 21 -3.00 -8.07 -2.93
CA PRO A 21 -3.86 -8.62 -3.99
C PRO A 21 -5.18 -7.86 -4.18
N THR A 22 -5.76 -8.01 -5.38
CA THR A 22 -7.09 -7.49 -5.72
C THR A 22 -8.11 -8.63 -5.84
N SER A 23 -9.38 -8.33 -5.60
CA SER A 23 -10.49 -9.23 -5.95
C SER A 23 -10.92 -9.06 -7.41
N LEU A 24 -11.94 -9.80 -7.85
CA LEU A 24 -12.44 -9.89 -9.23
C LEU A 24 -12.76 -8.53 -9.88
N ASN A 25 -13.11 -7.52 -9.09
CA ASN A 25 -13.49 -6.18 -9.57
C ASN A 25 -12.41 -5.10 -9.35
N ALA A 26 -11.14 -5.48 -9.21
CA ALA A 26 -10.02 -4.56 -8.91
C ALA A 26 -10.11 -3.81 -7.55
N MET A 27 -11.19 -4.03 -6.77
CA MET A 27 -11.24 -3.66 -5.36
C MET A 27 -10.38 -4.63 -4.55
N PRO A 28 -9.44 -4.16 -3.71
CA PRO A 28 -8.67 -5.05 -2.87
C PRO A 28 -9.57 -5.52 -1.70
N LEU A 29 -10.18 -6.69 -1.90
CA LEU A 29 -10.97 -7.41 -0.91
C LEU A 29 -10.27 -8.73 -0.60
N ILE A 30 -9.77 -8.83 0.63
CA ILE A 30 -9.05 -9.98 1.16
C ILE A 30 -9.98 -10.72 2.09
N TRP A 31 -10.53 -11.82 1.59
CA TRP A 31 -11.44 -12.70 2.29
C TRP A 31 -11.02 -14.16 2.12
N TYR A 32 -10.64 -14.77 3.23
CA TYR A 32 -10.38 -16.20 3.33
C TYR A 32 -10.75 -16.75 4.73
N ARG A 33 -11.09 -18.03 4.80
CA ARG A 33 -10.97 -18.83 6.03
C ARG A 33 -9.52 -19.20 6.23
N ASN A 34 -9.09 -19.40 7.47
CA ASN A 34 -7.70 -19.75 7.79
C ASN A 34 -7.33 -21.21 7.41
N GLU A 35 -7.46 -21.50 6.11
CA GLU A 35 -7.24 -22.76 5.42
C GLU A 35 -6.43 -22.48 4.16
N GLN A 36 -5.44 -23.33 3.88
CA GLN A 36 -4.46 -23.07 2.85
C GLN A 36 -5.05 -22.85 1.46
N GLN A 37 -6.09 -23.60 1.11
CA GLN A 37 -6.73 -23.58 -0.20
C GLN A 37 -7.43 -22.25 -0.47
N GLU A 38 -8.01 -21.61 0.54
CA GLU A 38 -8.80 -20.39 0.37
C GLU A 38 -7.93 -19.16 0.10
N TYR A 39 -6.75 -19.05 0.72
CA TYR A 39 -5.85 -17.93 0.51
C TYR A 39 -4.88 -18.12 -0.67
N GLN A 40 -4.86 -19.29 -1.34
CA GLN A 40 -3.98 -19.53 -2.49
C GLN A 40 -4.16 -18.50 -3.61
N LYS A 41 -5.38 -18.00 -3.83
CA LYS A 41 -5.64 -16.97 -4.84
C LYS A 41 -4.86 -15.67 -4.56
N TYR A 42 -4.72 -15.30 -3.29
CA TYR A 42 -4.00 -14.12 -2.85
C TYR A 42 -2.49 -14.32 -2.96
N VAL A 43 -2.00 -15.49 -2.54
CA VAL A 43 -0.59 -15.88 -2.68
C VAL A 43 -0.18 -15.86 -4.15
N LYS A 44 -0.97 -16.45 -5.05
CA LYS A 44 -0.71 -16.44 -6.50
C LYS A 44 -0.69 -15.03 -7.08
N SER A 45 -1.58 -14.15 -6.61
CA SER A 45 -1.62 -12.75 -7.06
C SER A 45 -0.35 -11.99 -6.67
N LEU A 46 0.11 -12.15 -5.44
CA LEU A 46 1.36 -11.56 -4.96
C LEU A 46 2.59 -12.15 -5.66
N GLU A 47 2.65 -13.47 -5.81
CA GLU A 47 3.73 -14.15 -6.54
C GLU A 47 3.82 -13.65 -7.98
N SER A 48 2.68 -13.45 -8.66
CA SER A 48 2.64 -12.90 -10.02
C SER A 48 3.18 -11.47 -10.10
N LEU A 49 2.93 -10.64 -9.06
CA LEU A 49 3.45 -9.27 -8.98
C LEU A 49 4.97 -9.26 -8.76
N LEU A 50 5.46 -10.07 -7.81
CA LEU A 50 6.86 -10.03 -7.37
C LEU A 50 7.79 -10.79 -8.31
N SER A 51 7.40 -11.96 -8.83
CA SER A 51 8.24 -12.77 -9.72
C SER A 51 8.64 -12.03 -11.01
N LYS A 52 7.73 -11.20 -11.56
CA LYS A 52 8.00 -10.36 -12.74
C LYS A 52 9.05 -9.29 -12.46
N ARG A 53 9.08 -8.76 -11.23
CA ARG A 53 10.00 -7.70 -10.81
C ARG A 53 11.35 -8.25 -10.39
N ARG A 54 11.39 -9.31 -9.58
CA ARG A 54 12.62 -10.00 -9.17
C ARG A 54 13.53 -10.37 -10.35
N LYS A 55 12.94 -10.84 -11.45
CA LYS A 55 13.69 -11.16 -12.69
C LYS A 55 14.29 -9.94 -13.39
N ARG A 56 13.73 -8.75 -13.19
CA ARG A 56 14.13 -7.51 -13.88
C ARG A 56 14.98 -6.58 -13.01
N GLU A 57 14.79 -6.62 -11.70
CA GLU A 57 15.36 -5.72 -10.70
C GLU A 57 16.25 -6.49 -9.71
N VAL A 58 17.09 -7.40 -10.20
CA VAL A 58 17.85 -8.35 -9.36
C VAL A 58 18.65 -7.64 -8.26
N ASP A 59 19.32 -6.54 -8.59
CA ASP A 59 20.21 -5.84 -7.64
C ASP A 59 19.50 -4.78 -6.78
N ASN A 60 18.29 -4.35 -7.17
CA ASN A 60 17.59 -3.21 -6.56
C ASN A 60 16.18 -3.57 -6.04
N PHE A 61 15.89 -4.85 -5.87
CA PHE A 61 14.59 -5.28 -5.35
C PHE A 61 14.47 -4.88 -3.86
N PRO A 62 13.41 -4.17 -3.46
CA PRO A 62 13.25 -3.74 -2.07
C PRO A 62 13.11 -4.94 -1.14
N ASP A 63 13.68 -4.85 0.06
CA ASP A 63 13.40 -5.82 1.12
C ASP A 63 11.94 -5.65 1.59
N LEU A 64 11.13 -6.65 1.29
CA LEU A 64 9.72 -6.72 1.68
C LEU A 64 9.51 -7.57 2.95
N GLY A 65 10.59 -7.98 3.62
CA GLY A 65 10.55 -8.81 4.82
C GLY A 65 9.71 -10.09 4.61
N PRO A 66 8.85 -10.47 5.57
CA PRO A 66 7.95 -11.62 5.44
C PRO A 66 6.95 -11.54 4.28
N CYS A 67 6.75 -10.34 3.71
CA CYS A 67 5.90 -10.11 2.54
C CYS A 67 6.64 -10.29 1.22
N GLY A 68 7.94 -10.60 1.25
CA GLY A 68 8.73 -10.94 0.06
C GLY A 68 8.61 -12.40 -0.34
N GLU A 69 8.27 -13.31 0.56
CA GLU A 69 8.29 -14.75 0.31
C GLU A 69 6.93 -15.40 0.55
N ALA A 70 6.58 -16.40 -0.26
CA ALA A 70 5.34 -17.14 -0.10
C ALA A 70 5.32 -17.85 1.28
N PRO A 71 4.20 -17.83 2.02
CA PRO A 71 2.85 -17.43 1.59
C PRO A 71 2.52 -15.94 1.84
N PHE A 72 3.50 -15.05 1.96
CA PHE A 72 3.31 -13.60 2.16
C PHE A 72 2.49 -13.28 3.41
N GLY A 73 2.76 -14.02 4.49
CA GLY A 73 2.05 -13.92 5.76
C GLY A 73 0.60 -14.44 5.76
N TYR A 74 0.03 -14.87 4.63
CA TYR A 74 -1.32 -15.44 4.59
C TYR A 74 -1.42 -16.69 5.48
N GLY A 75 -2.51 -16.76 6.23
CA GLY A 75 -2.74 -17.76 7.29
C GLY A 75 -2.60 -17.18 8.71
N ASN A 76 -1.87 -16.08 8.89
CA ASN A 76 -1.78 -15.40 10.19
C ASN A 76 -1.72 -13.88 10.08
N SER A 77 -0.80 -13.35 9.27
CA SER A 77 -0.51 -11.91 9.18
C SER A 77 -0.43 -11.49 7.70
N PRO A 78 -1.58 -11.38 7.01
CA PRO A 78 -1.62 -11.20 5.57
C PRO A 78 -0.94 -9.91 5.13
N CYS A 79 -0.22 -9.99 4.03
CA CYS A 79 0.43 -8.84 3.40
C CYS A 79 -0.40 -8.24 2.27
N VAL A 80 -0.31 -6.91 2.16
CA VAL A 80 -0.80 -6.11 1.05
C VAL A 80 0.35 -5.27 0.51
N ILE A 81 0.61 -5.35 -0.78
CA ILE A 81 1.65 -4.56 -1.46
C ILE A 81 1.01 -3.32 -2.08
N ILE A 82 1.51 -2.14 -1.70
CA ILE A 82 1.06 -0.84 -2.20
C ILE A 82 2.13 -0.26 -3.12
N ARG A 83 1.66 0.36 -4.22
CA ARG A 83 2.49 1.08 -5.17
C ARG A 83 1.76 2.27 -5.76
N ILE A 84 2.52 3.28 -6.17
CA ILE A 84 2.00 4.43 -6.91
C ILE A 84 1.67 3.97 -8.34
N ASN A 85 0.49 4.32 -8.85
CA ASN A 85 0.12 4.05 -10.24
C ASN A 85 1.02 4.85 -11.17
N LYS A 86 1.35 4.25 -12.31
CA LYS A 86 2.16 4.92 -13.32
C LYS A 86 1.34 6.02 -13.98
N GLN A 87 1.72 7.27 -13.75
CA GLN A 87 1.16 8.44 -14.43
C GLN A 87 2.30 9.18 -15.15
N LEU A 88 2.06 9.54 -16.42
CA LEU A 88 3.06 10.21 -17.24
C LEU A 88 3.40 11.57 -16.66
N LYS A 89 4.71 11.86 -16.53
CA LYS A 89 5.26 13.14 -16.03
C LYS A 89 4.86 13.49 -14.60
N TRP A 90 4.22 12.57 -13.86
CA TRP A 90 3.87 12.83 -12.48
C TRP A 90 5.11 12.75 -11.59
N SER A 91 5.31 13.79 -10.78
CA SER A 91 6.24 13.83 -9.68
C SER A 91 5.61 14.62 -8.53
N ALA A 92 6.08 14.37 -7.32
CA ALA A 92 5.60 15.07 -6.13
C ALA A 92 6.77 15.45 -5.23
N LYS A 93 6.64 16.61 -4.59
CA LYS A 93 7.58 17.05 -3.56
C LYS A 93 7.22 16.41 -2.21
N PRO A 94 8.22 15.94 -1.44
CA PRO A 94 8.02 15.51 -0.06
C PRO A 94 7.33 16.58 0.78
N LEU A 95 6.66 16.15 1.85
CA LEU A 95 6.10 17.10 2.81
C LEU A 95 7.20 17.97 3.43
N ASN A 96 6.90 19.26 3.60
CA ASN A 96 7.76 20.13 4.40
C ASN A 96 7.69 19.70 5.88
N ALA A 97 8.85 19.59 6.54
CA ALA A 97 8.93 19.25 7.97
C ALA A 97 8.16 20.25 8.86
N ASN A 98 8.01 21.50 8.40
CA ASN A 98 7.27 22.56 9.10
C ASN A 98 5.79 22.64 8.66
N SER A 99 5.27 21.63 7.95
CA SER A 99 3.88 21.61 7.51
C SER A 99 2.91 21.68 8.71
N SER A 100 2.02 22.67 8.70
CA SER A 100 0.97 22.86 9.71
C SER A 100 -0.29 22.03 9.46
N ARG A 101 -0.29 21.18 8.41
CA ARG A 101 -1.42 20.34 8.01
C ARG A 101 -1.86 19.38 9.12
N MET A 102 -3.09 19.58 9.59
CA MET A 102 -3.68 18.80 10.69
C MET A 102 -4.03 17.36 10.29
N ASP A 103 -4.17 17.08 8.99
CA ASP A 103 -4.48 15.75 8.46
C ASP A 103 -3.28 14.77 8.49
N ILE A 104 -2.06 15.27 8.76
CA ILE A 104 -0.85 14.44 8.82
C ILE A 104 -0.76 13.77 10.20
N PRO A 105 -0.79 12.42 10.26
CA PRO A 105 -0.77 11.67 11.52
C PRO A 105 0.61 11.76 12.21
N MET A 106 0.62 11.54 13.53
CA MET A 106 1.84 11.67 14.34
C MET A 106 2.98 10.78 13.87
N ASN A 107 2.69 9.55 13.38
CA ASN A 107 3.70 8.64 12.84
C ASN A 107 4.42 9.24 11.62
N VAL A 108 3.66 9.83 10.69
CA VAL A 108 4.24 10.50 9.51
C VAL A 108 5.04 11.73 9.94
N ARG A 109 4.56 12.50 10.93
CA ARG A 109 5.34 13.63 11.50
C ARG A 109 6.64 13.16 12.14
N HIS A 110 6.65 11.97 12.76
CA HIS A 110 7.85 11.38 13.31
C HIS A 110 8.84 10.98 12.21
N TRP A 111 8.39 10.28 11.16
CA TRP A 111 9.24 9.90 10.03
C TRP A 111 9.82 11.11 9.30
N LEU A 112 9.04 12.20 9.14
CA LEU A 112 9.53 13.46 8.57
C LEU A 112 10.69 14.10 9.35
N LYS A 113 10.77 13.86 10.66
CA LYS A 113 11.90 14.34 11.47
C LYS A 113 13.16 13.50 11.24
N LEU A 114 12.99 12.21 10.94
CA LEU A 114 14.11 11.29 10.66
C LEU A 114 14.64 11.47 9.25
N GLU A 115 13.74 11.52 8.26
CA GLU A 115 14.09 11.66 6.85
C GLU A 115 13.12 12.60 6.15
N LYS A 116 13.63 13.70 5.60
CA LYS A 116 12.80 14.76 4.99
C LYS A 116 12.40 14.47 3.55
N GLN A 117 13.03 13.49 2.90
CA GLN A 117 12.97 13.33 1.44
C GLN A 117 12.23 12.07 1.00
N ARG A 118 11.06 11.80 1.60
CA ARG A 118 10.19 10.67 1.22
C ARG A 118 8.75 11.10 1.04
N LEU A 119 8.05 10.40 0.16
CA LEU A 119 6.59 10.43 0.06
C LEU A 119 6.05 9.35 1.01
N TRP A 120 5.58 9.75 2.19
CA TRP A 120 5.23 8.83 3.27
C TRP A 120 3.88 8.18 3.06
N LEU A 121 3.82 6.85 3.19
CA LEU A 121 2.59 6.07 3.18
C LEU A 121 2.22 5.70 4.61
N HIS A 122 0.98 5.97 5.02
CA HIS A 122 0.48 5.53 6.31
C HIS A 122 -0.88 4.89 6.16
N CYS A 123 -1.06 3.74 6.80
CA CYS A 123 -2.29 2.98 6.81
C CYS A 123 -2.86 2.94 8.22
N ASP A 124 -4.19 3.05 8.31
CA ASP A 124 -4.95 2.98 9.56
C ASP A 124 -6.34 2.38 9.27
N GLY A 125 -7.07 2.02 10.33
CA GLY A 125 -8.50 1.71 10.20
C GLY A 125 -9.27 2.92 9.66
N TYR A 126 -10.21 2.69 8.75
CA TYR A 126 -10.96 3.77 8.10
C TYR A 126 -11.93 4.46 9.07
N HIS A 127 -12.74 3.68 9.79
CA HIS A 127 -13.61 4.18 10.86
C HIS A 127 -13.05 3.88 12.24
N SER A 128 -13.59 4.52 13.28
CA SER A 128 -13.23 4.26 14.68
C SER A 128 -13.33 2.77 15.04
N TYR A 129 -14.38 2.09 14.55
CA TYR A 129 -14.54 0.65 14.71
C TYR A 129 -13.38 -0.15 14.08
N ASP A 130 -12.97 0.19 12.86
CA ASP A 130 -11.85 -0.48 12.19
C ASP A 130 -10.54 -0.29 12.98
N LYS A 131 -10.31 0.93 13.50
CA LYS A 131 -9.11 1.26 14.29
C LYS A 131 -8.98 0.45 15.58
N GLU A 132 -10.11 0.17 16.23
CA GLU A 132 -10.14 -0.66 17.43
C GLU A 132 -9.79 -2.14 17.13
N HIS A 133 -10.01 -2.60 15.90
CA HIS A 133 -9.91 -4.03 15.55
C HIS A 133 -8.77 -4.37 14.58
N ILE A 134 -8.10 -3.38 13.97
CA ILE A 134 -7.06 -3.57 12.94
C ILE A 134 -5.75 -4.17 13.48
N GLY A 135 -5.54 -4.18 14.79
CA GLY A 135 -4.34 -4.75 15.40
C GLY A 135 -3.08 -3.96 15.06
N LYS A 136 -1.98 -4.66 14.74
CA LYS A 136 -0.68 -4.06 14.41
C LYS A 136 -0.46 -4.01 12.91
N ILE A 137 0.00 -2.86 12.42
CA ILE A 137 0.43 -2.66 11.04
C ILE A 137 1.96 -2.52 11.03
N LYS A 138 2.64 -3.39 10.28
CA LYS A 138 4.08 -3.29 10.01
C LYS A 138 4.31 -2.99 8.54
N TYR A 139 5.38 -2.26 8.25
CA TYR A 139 5.76 -1.88 6.90
C TYR A 139 7.08 -2.51 6.49
N TYR A 140 7.24 -2.74 5.19
CA TYR A 140 8.51 -3.13 4.60
C TYR A 140 8.69 -2.40 3.26
N PRO A 141 9.69 -1.51 3.12
CA PRO A 141 10.61 -1.08 4.17
C PRO A 141 9.92 -0.27 5.28
N ASP A 142 10.56 -0.20 6.45
CA ASP A 142 10.17 0.65 7.58
C ASP A 142 11.27 1.70 7.82
N PRO A 143 10.96 3.01 7.80
CA PRO A 143 9.66 3.62 7.55
C PRO A 143 9.11 3.49 6.10
N PRO A 144 7.78 3.46 5.91
CA PRO A 144 7.13 3.28 4.60
C PRO A 144 7.15 4.54 3.73
N GLY A 145 8.25 4.77 2.99
CA GLY A 145 8.41 5.94 2.13
C GLY A 145 8.78 5.60 0.68
N PHE A 146 8.21 6.33 -0.28
CA PHE A 146 8.70 6.31 -1.67
C PHE A 146 9.75 7.40 -1.87
N ASP A 147 10.81 7.09 -2.62
CA ASP A 147 11.79 8.08 -3.06
C ASP A 147 11.16 9.00 -4.12
N PRO A 148 11.08 10.32 -3.91
CA PRO A 148 10.60 11.25 -4.93
C PRO A 148 11.42 11.21 -6.23
N ASN A 149 12.72 10.88 -6.16
CA ASN A 149 13.61 10.80 -7.33
C ASN A 149 13.30 9.60 -8.24
N SER A 150 12.51 8.63 -7.75
CA SER A 150 11.99 7.54 -8.59
C SER A 150 10.90 8.01 -9.56
N PHE A 151 10.47 9.27 -9.47
CA PHE A 151 9.39 9.84 -10.28
C PHE A 151 9.87 11.07 -11.06
N PRO A 152 9.43 11.27 -12.32
CA PRO A 152 8.43 10.47 -13.03
C PRO A 152 8.94 9.11 -13.51
N LEU A 153 8.06 8.10 -13.50
CA LEU A 153 8.42 6.75 -13.93
C LEU A 153 8.56 6.67 -15.46
N ASP A 154 9.74 6.26 -15.94
CA ASP A 154 9.94 5.92 -17.35
C ASP A 154 9.05 4.77 -17.79
N LYS A 155 8.76 4.67 -19.10
CA LYS A 155 7.88 3.64 -19.69
C LYS A 155 8.23 2.20 -19.30
N ASN A 156 9.50 1.90 -19.09
CA ASN A 156 9.96 0.55 -18.76
C ASN A 156 10.22 0.32 -17.26
N SER A 157 10.22 1.40 -16.46
CA SER A 157 10.44 1.33 -15.02
C SER A 157 9.15 0.93 -14.28
N HIS A 158 9.31 0.22 -13.17
CA HIS A 158 8.22 -0.11 -12.27
C HIS A 158 8.20 0.84 -11.07
N SER A 159 6.99 1.15 -10.59
CA SER A 159 6.80 1.91 -9.36
C SER A 159 7.36 1.12 -8.16
N PRO A 160 8.11 1.74 -7.22
CA PRO A 160 8.59 1.05 -6.03
C PRO A 160 7.45 0.41 -5.24
N LEU A 161 7.79 -0.55 -4.38
CA LEU A 161 6.83 -1.34 -3.61
C LEU A 161 7.00 -1.05 -2.12
N ILE A 162 5.87 -0.95 -1.41
CA ILE A 162 5.82 -0.98 0.05
C ILE A 162 4.88 -2.11 0.44
N ALA A 163 5.35 -3.03 1.29
CA ALA A 163 4.50 -4.02 1.90
C ALA A 163 3.88 -3.51 3.19
N VAL A 164 2.61 -3.84 3.40
CA VAL A 164 1.83 -3.59 4.60
C VAL A 164 1.40 -4.94 5.14
N GLN A 165 1.96 -5.31 6.29
CA GLN A 165 1.60 -6.53 7.00
C GLN A 165 0.67 -6.20 8.16
N ILE A 166 -0.47 -6.87 8.24
CA ILE A 166 -1.44 -6.68 9.32
C ILE A 166 -1.41 -7.93 10.20
N SER A 167 -1.19 -7.77 11.50
CA SER A 167 -1.18 -8.87 12.49
C SER A 167 -2.04 -8.50 13.70
N GLU A 168 -2.41 -9.50 14.50
CA GLU A 168 -3.16 -9.28 15.76
C GLU A 168 -4.52 -8.57 15.56
N PHE A 169 -5.10 -8.66 14.36
CA PHE A 169 -6.41 -8.10 14.05
C PHE A 169 -7.54 -9.05 14.48
N THR A 170 -8.74 -8.51 14.67
CA THR A 170 -9.89 -9.31 15.11
C THR A 170 -10.45 -10.16 13.98
N LEU A 171 -10.53 -11.48 14.20
CA LEU A 171 -11.13 -12.42 13.24
C LEU A 171 -12.65 -12.36 13.28
N GLY A 172 -13.30 -12.62 12.14
CA GLY A 172 -14.77 -12.62 12.02
C GLY A 172 -15.39 -11.23 11.91
N VAL A 173 -14.56 -10.19 11.78
CA VAL A 173 -14.97 -8.80 11.59
C VAL A 173 -14.42 -8.31 10.24
N SER A 174 -15.23 -7.52 9.53
CA SER A 174 -14.80 -6.89 8.27
C SER A 174 -14.10 -5.57 8.59
N LEU A 175 -12.82 -5.48 8.25
CA LEU A 175 -11.97 -4.32 8.52
C LEU A 175 -11.75 -3.51 7.26
N ALA A 176 -12.20 -2.25 7.26
CA ALA A 176 -11.83 -1.28 6.24
C ALA A 176 -10.52 -0.59 6.62
N VAL A 177 -9.52 -0.75 5.76
CA VAL A 177 -8.18 -0.18 5.95
C VAL A 177 -7.98 0.91 4.91
N GLN A 178 -7.56 2.09 5.37
CA GLN A 178 -7.25 3.22 4.52
C GLN A 178 -5.75 3.52 4.58
N CYS A 179 -5.10 3.50 3.42
CA CYS A 179 -3.71 3.89 3.24
C CYS A 179 -3.62 5.23 2.52
N LYS A 180 -2.96 6.20 3.13
CA LYS A 180 -2.76 7.55 2.60
C LYS A 180 -1.28 7.81 2.31
N LEU A 181 -1.01 8.24 1.09
CA LEU A 181 0.28 8.77 0.66
C LEU A 181 0.28 10.28 0.85
N TYR A 182 1.23 10.82 1.60
CA TYR A 182 1.33 12.24 1.88
C TYR A 182 2.48 12.89 1.12
N TYR A 183 2.20 14.06 0.54
CA TYR A 183 3.16 14.87 -0.20
C TYR A 183 2.73 16.35 -0.15
N GLU A 184 3.57 17.27 -0.61
CA GLU A 184 3.31 18.73 -0.48
C GLU A 184 1.96 19.13 -1.10
N GLY A 185 1.63 18.59 -2.28
CA GLY A 185 0.39 18.85 -3.01
C GLY A 185 -0.88 18.19 -2.46
N GLY A 186 -0.84 17.51 -1.30
CA GLY A 186 -2.04 16.92 -0.68
C GLY A 186 -1.83 15.52 -0.17
N SER A 187 -2.78 14.63 -0.45
CA SER A 187 -2.69 13.22 -0.13
C SER A 187 -3.46 12.37 -1.14
N SER A 188 -2.95 11.18 -1.41
CA SER A 188 -3.65 10.16 -2.20
C SER A 188 -4.07 8.99 -1.33
N THR A 189 -5.24 8.43 -1.58
CA THR A 189 -5.82 7.39 -0.72
C THR A 189 -6.03 6.08 -1.49
N LYS A 190 -5.77 4.96 -0.83
CA LYS A 190 -6.22 3.63 -1.25
C LYS A 190 -6.85 2.89 -0.10
N GLU A 191 -8.03 2.36 -0.34
CA GLU A 191 -8.76 1.56 0.63
C GLU A 191 -8.80 0.09 0.21
N PHE A 192 -8.84 -0.78 1.21
CA PHE A 192 -9.07 -2.22 1.05
C PHE A 192 -9.82 -2.79 2.23
N LEU A 193 -10.47 -3.94 1.99
CA LEU A 193 -11.20 -4.69 3.01
C LEU A 193 -10.45 -5.96 3.37
N LEU A 194 -10.34 -6.24 4.67
CA LEU A 194 -9.78 -7.46 5.22
C LEU A 194 -10.83 -8.17 6.08
N TYR A 195 -11.13 -9.42 5.76
CA TYR A 195 -12.01 -10.28 6.55
C TYR A 195 -11.44 -11.69 6.59
N VAL A 196 -11.07 -12.16 7.79
CA VAL A 196 -10.59 -13.54 7.98
C VAL A 196 -11.53 -14.27 8.91
N THR A 197 -12.05 -15.40 8.46
CA THR A 197 -13.02 -16.18 9.25
C THR A 197 -12.29 -16.93 10.37
N PRO A 198 -12.81 -16.92 11.62
CA PRO A 198 -12.28 -17.74 12.70
C PRO A 198 -12.38 -19.24 12.34
N LYS A 199 -11.43 -20.05 12.81
CA LYS A 199 -11.58 -21.51 12.73
C LYS A 199 -12.76 -21.92 13.61
N ARG A 200 -13.68 -22.73 13.06
CA ARG A 200 -14.71 -23.38 13.89
C ARG A 200 -13.99 -24.31 14.88
N LYS A 201 -14.30 -24.16 16.17
CA LYS A 201 -13.88 -25.13 17.20
C LYS A 201 -14.60 -26.46 16.98
#